data_AF-A0A3B9HVD8-F1
#
_entry.id   AF-A0A3B9HVD8-F1
#
_cell.length_a   1.000
_cell.length_b   1.000
_cell.length_c   1.000
_cell.angle_alpha   90.00
_cell.angle_beta   90.00
_cell.angle_gamma   90.00
#
_symmetry.space_group_name_H-M   'P 1'
#
loop_
_entity.id
_entity.type
_entity.pdbx_description
1 polymer ?
#
loop_
_entity_poly.entity_id
_entity_poly.type
_entity_poly.pdbx_seq_one_letter_code
_entity_poly.pdbx_strand_id
1 'polypeptide(L)'
;MHPITRLLWRTPKGDISRVCCSKSIRELTTMAKTAINVAAAVLVHGKKVLLARRRGGYLDSLWEFPGGKLEKDESAGHAAHRELIEELDIRIVPEQTLLVLEHEYPDKTVRLHFVKCRLSDSPDQCLAKMTKNPEVSWFAPTDFPLGEFCPADRIAVGHLPWKQIITCEDGNE
;
A
#
# COMPACT_ATOMS: atom_id res chain seq x y z
N MET A 1 -22.76 4.03 10.07
CA MET A 1 -22.43 2.63 9.71
C MET A 1 -20.95 2.62 9.37
N HIS A 2 -20.10 2.09 10.25
CA HIS A 2 -18.66 2.12 10.03
C HIS A 2 -18.30 1.07 8.97
N PRO A 3 -17.45 1.41 8.00
CA PRO A 3 -17.06 0.48 6.96
C PRO A 3 -16.27 -0.70 7.54
N ILE A 4 -16.52 -1.90 7.00
CA ILE A 4 -15.90 -3.14 7.46
C ILE A 4 -14.59 -3.32 6.69
N THR A 5 -13.46 -3.38 7.39
CA THR A 5 -12.16 -3.71 6.81
C THR A 5 -11.93 -5.21 6.90
N ARG A 6 -11.69 -5.86 5.76
CA ARG A 6 -11.36 -7.28 5.65
C ARG A 6 -9.95 -7.44 5.10
N LEU A 7 -9.18 -8.32 5.72
CA LEU A 7 -7.89 -8.77 5.20
C LEU A 7 -8.14 -9.87 4.16
N LEU A 8 -7.78 -9.63 2.90
CA LEU A 8 -8.08 -10.59 1.82
C LEU A 8 -7.00 -11.63 1.58
N TRP A 9 -5.73 -11.33 1.87
CA TRP A 9 -4.63 -12.25 1.59
C TRP A 9 -3.38 -11.94 2.42
N ARG A 10 -2.73 -12.99 2.92
CA ARG A 10 -1.39 -13.00 3.50
C ARG A 10 -0.68 -14.19 2.87
N THR A 11 0.51 -14.06 2.32
CA THR A 11 1.19 -15.17 1.63
C THR A 11 1.57 -16.31 2.59
N PRO A 12 1.25 -17.56 2.23
CA PRO A 12 2.14 -18.69 2.47
C PRO A 12 2.40 -19.47 1.17
N LYS A 13 3.57 -20.11 1.07
CA LYS A 13 3.90 -21.01 -0.04
C LYS A 13 2.89 -22.16 -0.15
N GLY A 14 2.42 -22.46 -1.36
CA GLY A 14 1.99 -23.81 -1.79
C GLY A 14 0.47 -24.10 -1.88
N ASP A 15 0.06 -24.43 -3.10
CA ASP A 15 -1.12 -25.22 -3.56
C ASP A 15 -2.57 -24.82 -3.21
N ILE A 16 -3.41 -24.73 -4.25
CA ILE A 16 -4.86 -24.46 -4.17
C ILE A 16 -5.68 -25.62 -4.77
N SER A 17 -6.24 -26.46 -3.91
CA SER A 17 -7.28 -27.43 -4.27
C SER A 17 -8.65 -26.74 -4.39
N ARG A 18 -9.27 -26.82 -5.58
CA ARG A 18 -10.66 -26.42 -5.84
C ARG A 18 -11.63 -27.23 -4.98
N VAL A 19 -12.51 -26.54 -4.27
CA VAL A 19 -13.79 -27.11 -3.83
C VAL A 19 -14.90 -26.29 -4.49
N CYS A 20 -15.56 -26.92 -5.47
CA CYS A 20 -16.81 -26.45 -6.03
C CYS A 20 -17.93 -27.20 -5.30
N CYS A 21 -18.87 -26.48 -4.69
CA CYS A 21 -20.14 -27.07 -4.28
C CYS A 21 -21.27 -26.06 -4.44
N SER A 22 -22.36 -26.56 -4.99
CA SER A 22 -23.46 -25.90 -5.67
C SER A 22 -24.64 -25.46 -4.78
N LYS A 23 -25.51 -24.61 -5.36
CA LYS A 23 -26.93 -24.27 -5.03
C LYS A 23 -27.10 -23.10 -4.05
N SER A 24 -28.09 -22.20 -4.13
CA SER A 24 -29.10 -21.79 -5.12
C SER A 24 -29.86 -20.58 -4.51
N ILE A 25 -30.26 -19.60 -5.33
CA ILE A 25 -31.33 -18.58 -5.15
C ILE A 25 -31.21 -17.54 -4.02
N ARG A 26 -31.05 -16.27 -4.43
CA ARG A 26 -31.98 -15.15 -4.15
C ARG A 26 -31.59 -13.96 -5.04
N GLU A 27 -32.46 -13.57 -5.97
CA GLU A 27 -32.40 -12.30 -6.68
C GLU A 27 -32.63 -11.17 -5.68
N LEU A 28 -31.54 -10.63 -5.15
CA LEU A 28 -31.47 -9.25 -4.70
C LEU A 28 -30.76 -8.51 -5.81
N THR A 29 -31.42 -7.48 -6.37
CA THR A 29 -30.83 -6.55 -7.34
C THR A 29 -29.61 -5.92 -6.69
N THR A 30 -28.47 -6.59 -6.83
CA THR A 30 -27.18 -6.14 -6.34
C THR A 30 -26.80 -5.05 -7.33
N MET A 31 -27.09 -3.79 -6.97
CA MET A 31 -26.45 -2.65 -7.63
C MET A 31 -24.96 -3.00 -7.65
N ALA A 32 -24.39 -3.14 -8.84
CA ALA A 32 -23.00 -3.57 -9.00
C ALA A 32 -22.11 -2.60 -8.22
N LYS A 33 -21.63 -3.04 -7.06
CA LYS A 33 -20.82 -2.22 -6.16
C LYS A 33 -19.49 -1.95 -6.85
N THR A 34 -19.19 -0.69 -7.12
CA THR A 34 -17.96 -0.31 -7.85
C THR A 34 -16.73 -0.72 -7.04
N ALA A 35 -15.87 -1.55 -7.63
CA ALA A 35 -14.58 -1.91 -7.04
C ALA A 35 -13.53 -0.89 -7.48
N ILE A 36 -12.89 -0.23 -6.51
CA ILE A 36 -11.78 0.68 -6.72
C ILE A 36 -10.52 -0.01 -6.22
N ASN A 37 -9.50 -0.12 -7.07
CA ASN A 37 -8.20 -0.62 -6.67
C ASN A 37 -7.25 0.56 -6.48
N VAL A 38 -6.46 0.53 -5.43
CA VAL A 38 -5.47 1.54 -5.05
C VAL A 38 -4.16 0.83 -4.76
N ALA A 39 -3.05 1.36 -5.30
CA ALA A 39 -1.71 0.92 -4.98
C ALA A 39 -1.13 1.78 -3.85
N ALA A 40 -0.44 1.14 -2.91
CA ALA A 40 0.27 1.77 -1.83
C ALA A 40 1.73 1.27 -1.84
N ALA A 41 2.68 2.16 -2.07
CA ALA A 41 4.09 1.82 -2.15
C ALA A 41 4.70 1.71 -0.75
N VAL A 42 5.10 0.49 -0.38
CA VAL A 42 5.99 0.25 0.76
C VAL A 42 7.42 0.38 0.23
N LEU A 43 7.84 1.63 0.00
CA LEU A 43 9.17 1.95 -0.50
C LEU A 43 10.20 1.88 0.63
N VAL A 44 11.16 0.97 0.49
CA VAL A 44 12.18 0.68 1.50
C VAL A 44 13.53 1.25 1.10
N HIS A 45 14.23 1.87 2.05
CA HIS A 45 15.64 2.24 1.93
C HIS A 45 16.34 2.02 3.28
N GLY A 46 17.33 1.13 3.29
CA GLY A 46 17.93 0.62 4.52
C GLY A 46 16.85 0.04 5.46
N LYS A 47 16.79 0.54 6.69
CA LYS A 47 15.78 0.13 7.70
C LYS A 47 14.56 1.04 7.77
N LYS A 48 14.39 1.93 6.79
CA LYS A 48 13.33 2.93 6.77
C LYS A 48 12.37 2.73 5.62
N VAL A 49 11.17 3.26 5.81
CA VAL A 49 10.06 3.25 4.85
C VAL A 49 9.61 4.67 4.61
N LEU A 50 9.32 4.99 3.36
CA LEU A 50 8.77 6.28 2.99
C LEU A 50 7.30 6.38 3.36
N LEU A 51 6.93 7.46 4.03
CA LEU A 51 5.54 7.90 4.19
C LEU A 51 5.35 9.29 3.57
N ALA A 52 4.14 9.55 3.11
CA ALA A 52 3.70 10.85 2.61
C ALA A 52 2.54 11.38 3.44
N ARG A 53 2.42 12.70 3.56
CA ARG A 53 1.24 13.36 4.08
C ARG A 53 0.19 13.44 2.99
N ARG A 54 -1.02 13.02 3.32
CA ARG A 54 -2.16 13.16 2.45
C ARG A 54 -2.47 14.64 2.23
N ARG A 55 -2.62 15.04 0.97
CA ARG A 55 -3.04 16.39 0.58
C ARG A 55 -4.53 16.44 0.30
N GLY A 56 -5.26 17.21 1.11
CA GLY A 56 -6.66 17.53 0.91
C GLY A 56 -7.67 16.43 1.26
N GLY A 57 -8.94 16.84 1.33
CA GLY A 57 -10.06 15.97 1.70
C GLY A 57 -10.22 15.79 3.22
N TYR A 58 -10.97 14.78 3.63
CA TYR A 58 -11.35 14.54 5.03
C TYR A 58 -10.20 14.03 5.92
N LEU A 59 -9.14 13.50 5.30
CA LEU A 59 -7.99 12.88 5.97
C LEU A 59 -6.70 13.69 5.74
N ASP A 60 -6.85 14.99 5.48
CA ASP A 60 -5.74 15.90 5.21
C ASP A 60 -4.72 15.90 6.35
N SER A 61 -3.43 16.08 6.00
CA SER A 61 -2.29 16.08 6.92
C SER A 61 -1.97 14.76 7.65
N LEU A 62 -2.74 13.69 7.45
CA LEU A 62 -2.40 12.35 7.98
C LEU A 62 -1.32 11.70 7.13
N TRP A 63 -0.50 10.84 7.76
CA TRP A 63 0.50 10.01 7.10
C TRP A 63 -0.13 8.79 6.43
N GLU A 64 0.35 8.48 5.24
CA GLU A 64 -0.03 7.30 4.46
C GLU A 64 1.15 6.77 3.63
N PHE A 65 0.99 5.55 3.10
CA PHE A 65 1.91 5.05 2.10
C PHE A 65 1.62 5.76 0.76
N PRO A 66 2.65 6.30 0.07
CA PRO A 66 2.42 7.01 -1.19
C PRO A 66 1.91 6.07 -2.27
N GLY A 67 1.05 6.58 -3.15
CA GLY A 67 0.43 5.82 -4.21
C GLY A 67 -0.95 6.35 -4.57
N GLY A 68 -1.67 5.61 -5.40
CA GLY A 68 -2.88 6.12 -6.00
C GLY A 68 -3.74 5.04 -6.65
N LYS A 69 -4.80 5.46 -7.33
CA LYS A 69 -5.75 4.54 -7.96
C LYS A 69 -5.07 3.85 -9.13
N LEU A 70 -5.37 2.56 -9.30
CA LEU A 70 -4.96 1.84 -10.51
C LEU A 70 -5.75 2.37 -11.69
N GLU A 71 -5.06 2.58 -12.80
CA GLU A 71 -5.68 2.77 -14.10
C GLU A 71 -6.18 1.44 -14.69
N LYS A 72 -6.91 1.53 -15.80
CA LYS A 72 -7.47 0.35 -16.47
C LYS A 72 -6.34 -0.57 -16.93
N ASP A 73 -6.45 -1.85 -16.59
CA ASP A 73 -5.49 -2.91 -16.93
C ASP A 73 -4.07 -2.68 -16.34
N GLU A 74 -3.92 -1.76 -15.38
CA GLU A 74 -2.66 -1.47 -14.70
C GLU A 74 -2.45 -2.40 -13.51
N SER A 75 -1.23 -2.93 -13.33
CA SER A 75 -0.88 -3.66 -12.11
C SER A 75 -0.62 -2.71 -10.94
N ALA A 76 -0.84 -3.14 -9.70
CA ALA A 76 -0.56 -2.31 -8.52
C ALA A 76 0.90 -1.82 -8.45
N GLY A 77 1.87 -2.62 -8.91
CA GLY A 77 3.27 -2.20 -8.97
C GLY A 77 3.52 -1.07 -9.96
N HIS A 78 2.98 -1.17 -11.18
CA HIS A 78 3.04 -0.10 -12.18
C HIS A 78 2.33 1.18 -11.71
N ALA A 79 1.15 1.04 -11.09
CA ALA A 79 0.43 2.18 -10.51
C ALA A 79 1.27 2.89 -9.44
N ALA A 80 1.83 2.14 -8.49
CA ALA A 80 2.74 2.70 -7.48
C ALA A 80 3.94 3.42 -8.12
N HIS A 81 4.54 2.83 -9.15
CA HIS A 81 5.67 3.45 -9.85
C HIS A 81 5.28 4.77 -10.54
N ARG A 82 4.15 4.79 -11.27
CA ARG A 82 3.64 5.99 -11.94
C ARG A 82 3.35 7.11 -10.94
N GLU A 83 2.62 6.82 -9.88
CA GLU A 83 2.25 7.81 -8.85
C GLU A 83 3.48 8.41 -8.16
N LEU A 84 4.48 7.59 -7.80
CA LEU A 84 5.71 8.09 -7.19
C LEU A 84 6.54 8.95 -8.15
N ILE A 85 6.46 8.72 -9.47
CA ILE A 85 7.05 9.62 -10.46
C ILE A 85 6.26 10.94 -10.53
N GLU A 86 4.94 10.90 -10.58
CA GLU A 86 4.12 12.10 -10.74
C GLU A 86 4.16 13.01 -9.50
N GLU A 87 4.07 12.43 -8.31
CA GLU A 87 3.95 13.20 -7.07
C GLU A 87 5.31 13.61 -6.50
N LEU A 88 6.32 12.74 -6.65
CA LEU A 88 7.62 12.90 -5.99
C LEU A 88 8.79 12.94 -6.97
N ASP A 89 8.57 12.66 -8.25
CA ASP A 89 9.59 12.45 -9.29
C ASP A 89 10.73 11.57 -8.77
N ILE A 90 10.31 10.36 -8.36
CA ILE A 90 11.15 9.26 -7.88
C ILE A 90 10.83 8.02 -8.70
N ARG A 91 11.88 7.32 -9.14
CA ARG A 91 11.77 6.03 -9.82
C ARG A 91 11.99 4.90 -8.84
N ILE A 92 11.13 3.90 -8.91
CA ILE A 92 11.13 2.73 -8.03
C ILE A 92 11.11 1.44 -8.85
N VAL A 93 11.51 0.35 -8.23
CA VAL A 93 11.31 -1.00 -8.77
C VAL A 93 10.32 -1.71 -7.86
N PRO A 94 9.09 -2.00 -8.34
CA PRO A 94 8.15 -2.83 -7.61
C PRO A 94 8.68 -4.27 -7.53
N GLU A 95 8.58 -4.88 -6.35
CA GLU A 95 9.08 -6.25 -6.11
C GLU A 95 7.93 -7.25 -5.96
N GLN A 96 7.08 -7.07 -4.95
CA GLN A 96 5.99 -7.99 -4.65
C GLN A 96 4.85 -7.31 -3.89
N THR A 97 3.62 -7.78 -4.08
CA THR A 97 2.49 -7.39 -3.23
C THR A 97 2.59 -8.08 -1.87
N LEU A 98 2.64 -7.28 -0.80
CA LEU A 98 2.78 -7.74 0.58
C LEU A 98 1.44 -8.01 1.25
N LEU A 99 0.44 -7.18 0.93
CA LEU A 99 -0.83 -7.14 1.63
C LEU A 99 -1.91 -6.59 0.69
N VAL A 100 -3.11 -7.16 0.75
CA VAL A 100 -4.31 -6.55 0.16
C VAL A 100 -5.36 -6.36 1.25
N LEU A 101 -5.67 -5.10 1.55
CA LEU A 101 -6.77 -4.73 2.45
C LEU A 101 -7.99 -4.35 1.62
N GLU A 102 -9.12 -4.95 1.95
CA GLU A 102 -10.40 -4.59 1.36
C GLU A 102 -11.23 -3.83 2.39
N HIS A 103 -11.86 -2.76 1.94
CA HIS A 103 -12.71 -1.94 2.76
C HIS A 103 -14.05 -1.73 2.06
N GLU A 104 -15.10 -2.16 2.72
CA GLU A 104 -16.45 -2.13 2.18
C GLU A 104 -17.21 -0.90 2.67
N TYR A 105 -17.52 0.00 1.74
CA TYR A 105 -18.49 1.08 1.93
C TYR A 105 -19.87 0.64 1.41
N PRO A 106 -20.98 1.35 1.72
CA PRO A 106 -22.29 1.00 1.16
C PRO A 106 -22.35 1.03 -0.38
N ASP A 107 -21.62 1.96 -1.01
CA ASP A 107 -21.67 2.27 -2.44
C ASP A 107 -20.51 1.70 -3.28
N LYS A 108 -19.39 1.37 -2.63
CA LYS A 108 -18.15 0.92 -3.29
C LYS A 108 -17.32 -0.01 -2.41
N THR A 109 -16.43 -0.76 -3.05
CA THR A 109 -15.40 -1.54 -2.36
C THR A 109 -14.04 -0.98 -2.73
N VAL A 110 -13.23 -0.63 -1.74
CA VAL A 110 -11.86 -0.13 -1.96
C VAL A 110 -10.88 -1.24 -1.60
N ARG A 111 -9.99 -1.59 -2.53
CA ARG A 111 -8.91 -2.57 -2.36
C ARG A 111 -7.56 -1.87 -2.41
N LEU A 112 -6.86 -1.89 -1.29
CA LEU A 112 -5.53 -1.31 -1.12
C LEU A 112 -4.49 -2.40 -1.26
N HIS A 113 -3.67 -2.30 -2.31
CA HIS A 113 -2.59 -3.22 -2.63
C HIS A 113 -1.27 -2.61 -2.15
N PHE A 114 -0.72 -3.13 -1.05
CA PHE A 114 0.56 -2.69 -0.52
C PHE A 114 1.68 -3.43 -1.23
N VAL A 115 2.48 -2.71 -2.00
CA VAL A 115 3.55 -3.28 -2.85
C VAL A 115 4.90 -2.90 -2.26
N LYS A 116 5.75 -3.90 -2.01
CA LYS A 116 7.14 -3.65 -1.64
C LYS A 116 7.86 -3.06 -2.84
N CYS A 117 8.54 -1.95 -2.63
CA CYS A 117 9.31 -1.27 -3.66
C CYS A 117 10.71 -0.93 -3.13
N ARG A 118 11.67 -0.84 -4.04
CA ARG A 118 13.00 -0.26 -3.79
C ARG A 118 13.26 0.90 -4.74
N LEU A 119 14.23 1.75 -4.45
CA LEU A 119 14.66 2.79 -5.38
C LEU A 119 15.29 2.15 -6.64
N SER A 120 15.05 2.74 -7.82
CA SER A 120 15.62 2.20 -9.06
C SER A 120 17.11 2.47 -9.19
N ASP A 121 17.55 3.71 -8.90
CA ASP A 121 18.92 4.21 -9.09
C ASP A 121 19.29 5.30 -8.05
N SER A 122 20.58 5.64 -7.98
CA SER A 122 21.24 6.61 -7.06
C SER A 122 20.41 7.09 -5.86
N PRO A 123 20.34 6.27 -4.78
CA PRO A 123 19.55 6.57 -3.59
C PRO A 123 19.81 7.96 -2.99
N ASP A 124 21.05 8.46 -3.08
CA ASP A 124 21.45 9.76 -2.55
C ASP A 124 20.70 10.95 -3.16
N GLN A 125 20.45 10.92 -4.47
CA GLN A 125 19.73 12.01 -5.16
C GLN A 125 18.25 12.01 -4.78
N CYS A 126 17.63 10.83 -4.75
CA CYS A 126 16.25 10.67 -4.30
C CYS A 126 16.11 11.11 -2.84
N LEU A 127 17.01 10.67 -1.96
CA LEU A 127 16.98 11.01 -0.55
C LEU A 127 17.12 12.53 -0.34
N ALA A 128 18.08 13.17 -1.02
CA ALA A 128 18.29 14.61 -0.93
C ALA A 128 17.06 15.43 -1.37
N LYS A 129 16.32 14.96 -2.38
CA LYS A 129 15.07 15.59 -2.82
C LYS A 129 13.98 15.48 -1.75
N MET A 130 13.87 14.32 -1.12
CA MET A 130 12.84 14.04 -0.13
C MET A 130 13.06 14.79 1.18
N THR A 131 14.32 14.95 1.62
CA THR A 131 14.65 15.74 2.82
C THR A 131 14.19 17.20 2.71
N LYS A 132 14.01 17.74 1.50
CA LYS A 132 13.53 19.10 1.27
C LYS A 132 12.01 19.23 1.21
N ASN A 133 11.28 18.12 1.12
CA ASN A 133 9.83 18.13 1.02
C ASN A 133 9.23 17.78 2.40
N PRO A 134 8.58 18.72 3.11
CA PRO A 134 8.04 18.48 4.45
C PRO A 134 6.85 17.50 4.46
N GLU A 135 6.29 17.17 3.30
CA GLU A 135 5.16 16.26 3.16
C GLU A 135 5.59 14.81 2.94
N VAL A 136 6.89 14.52 2.90
CA VAL A 136 7.39 13.14 2.86
C VAL A 136 8.50 12.95 3.88
N SER A 137 8.55 11.77 4.48
CA SER A 137 9.62 11.45 5.44
C SER A 137 9.86 9.95 5.54
N TRP A 138 11.09 9.60 5.92
CA TRP A 138 11.55 8.23 6.09
C TRP A 138 11.50 7.84 7.56
N PHE A 139 10.74 6.79 7.86
CA PHE A 139 10.55 6.30 9.22
C PHE A 139 11.03 4.86 9.35
N ALA A 140 11.67 4.53 10.48
CA ALA A 140 11.76 3.13 10.87
C ALA A 140 10.35 2.65 11.25
N PRO A 141 9.96 1.39 10.99
CA PRO A 141 8.62 0.91 11.35
C PRO A 141 8.30 1.00 12.86
N THR A 142 9.32 1.00 13.70
CA THR A 142 9.20 1.20 15.16
C THR A 142 8.83 2.63 15.54
N ASP A 143 9.11 3.59 14.66
CA ASP A 143 8.98 5.03 14.91
C ASP A 143 7.81 5.64 14.13
N PHE A 144 6.96 4.79 13.54
CA PHE A 144 5.80 5.27 12.80
C PHE A 144 4.88 6.09 13.71
N PRO A 145 4.43 7.28 13.27
CA PRO A 145 3.50 8.12 14.04
C PRO A 145 2.07 7.56 13.95
N LEU A 146 1.82 6.36 14.49
CA LEU A 146 0.56 5.60 14.30
C LEU A 146 -0.72 6.37 14.67
N GLY A 147 -0.63 7.37 15.55
CA GLY A 147 -1.75 8.25 15.91
C GLY A 147 -2.14 9.23 14.80
N GLU A 148 -1.25 9.49 13.86
CA GLU A 148 -1.39 10.44 12.75
C GLU A 148 -1.50 9.74 11.39
N PHE A 149 -1.75 8.43 11.36
CA PHE A 149 -1.94 7.69 10.12
C PHE A 149 -3.39 7.75 9.60
N CYS A 150 -3.54 7.68 8.28
CA CYS A 150 -4.80 7.29 7.66
C CYS A 150 -5.30 5.95 8.27
N PRO A 151 -6.60 5.81 8.60
CA PRO A 151 -7.09 4.64 9.31
C PRO A 151 -6.80 3.29 8.64
N ALA A 152 -6.83 3.22 7.30
CA ALA A 152 -6.56 2.01 6.55
C ALA A 152 -5.07 1.61 6.57
N ASP A 153 -4.19 2.59 6.40
CA ASP A 153 -2.74 2.45 6.45
C ASP A 153 -2.28 2.04 7.86
N ARG A 154 -2.89 2.60 8.91
CA ARG A 154 -2.64 2.17 10.29
C ARG A 154 -2.96 0.68 10.51
N ILE A 155 -4.07 0.19 9.92
CA ILE A 155 -4.40 -1.25 9.96
C ILE A 155 -3.34 -2.05 9.19
N ALA A 156 -2.91 -1.55 8.02
CA ALA A 156 -1.88 -2.20 7.22
C ALA A 156 -0.57 -2.37 8.00
N VAL A 157 -0.14 -1.34 8.74
CA VAL A 157 1.06 -1.41 9.57
C VAL A 157 1.02 -2.58 10.57
N GLY A 158 -0.14 -2.89 11.14
CA GLY A 158 -0.29 -4.05 12.04
C GLY A 158 -0.20 -5.42 11.37
N HIS A 159 -0.36 -5.49 10.05
CA HIS A 159 -0.41 -6.75 9.29
C HIS A 159 0.79 -6.96 8.35
N LEU A 160 1.51 -5.89 8.00
CA LEU A 160 2.68 -5.95 7.13
C LEU A 160 3.80 -6.79 7.78
N PRO A 161 4.45 -7.69 7.02
CA PRO A 161 5.51 -8.56 7.55
C PRO A 161 6.84 -7.81 7.71
N TRP A 162 6.95 -6.89 8.67
CA TRP A 162 8.10 -5.99 8.81
C TRP A 162 9.47 -6.68 8.87
N LYS A 163 9.56 -7.85 9.50
CA LYS A 163 10.79 -8.67 9.54
C LYS A 163 11.26 -9.14 8.16
N GLN A 164 10.35 -9.28 7.20
CA GLN A 164 10.64 -9.68 5.81
C GLN A 164 10.82 -8.46 4.90
N ILE A 165 10.21 -7.32 5.25
CA ILE A 165 10.29 -6.08 4.49
C ILE A 165 11.64 -5.38 4.75
N ILE A 166 11.99 -5.23 6.03
CA ILE A 166 13.24 -4.63 6.48
C ILE A 166 14.26 -5.75 6.66
N THR A 167 14.92 -6.12 5.57
CA THR A 167 16.07 -7.03 5.65
C THR A 167 17.27 -6.24 6.17
N CYS A 168 17.97 -6.77 7.17
CA CYS A 168 19.31 -6.30 7.49
C CYS A 168 20.21 -6.62 6.30
N GLU A 169 20.62 -5.61 5.54
CA GLU A 169 21.88 -5.72 4.81
C GLU A 169 23.00 -5.60 5.85
N ASP A 170 23.29 -6.71 6.54
CA ASP A 170 24.55 -6.86 7.25
C ASP A 170 25.59 -7.15 6.17
N GLY A 171 26.37 -6.13 5.80
CA GLY A 171 27.40 -6.29 4.78
C GLY A 171 28.15 -5.01 4.42
N ASN A 172 29.03 -4.56 5.32
CA ASN A 172 30.43 -4.33 4.94
C ASN A 172 31.31 -4.33 6.20
N GLU A 173 31.92 -5.48 6.50
CA GLU A 173 33.23 -5.53 7.17
C GLU A 173 34.30 -4.92 6.27
#